data_AF-A0A261QMA6-F1
#
_entry.id   AF-A0A261QMA6-F1
#
_cell.length_a   1.000
_cell.length_b   1.000
_cell.length_c   1.000
_cell.angle_alpha   90.00
_cell.angle_beta   90.00
_cell.angle_gamma   90.00
#
_symmetry.space_group_name_H-M   'P 1'
#
loop_
_entity.id
_entity.type
_entity.pdbx_description
1 polymer ?
#
loop_
_entity_poly.entity_id
_entity_poly.type
_entity_poly.pdbx_seq_one_letter_code
_entity_poly.pdbx_strand_id
1 'polypeptide(L)' 'MSLQHPTDFKRYFYDHVYQHFPSMRAWAKTHGFNHNHVSMLLSGRCQGWRGEARKIKQAIERIMGSPMPSGKKHHKK' A
#
# COMPACT_ATOMS: atom_id res chain seq x y z
N MET A 1 12.11 -7.87 -8.47
CA MET A 1 11.65 -8.75 -7.37
C MET A 1 10.16 -8.51 -7.17
N SER A 2 9.35 -9.56 -7.27
CA SER A 2 7.89 -9.44 -7.20
C SER A 2 7.45 -9.47 -5.73
N LEU A 3 6.79 -8.40 -5.26
CA LEU A 3 6.22 -8.31 -3.90
C LEU A 3 4.99 -9.22 -3.81
N GLN A 4 5.22 -10.54 -3.74
CA GLN A 4 4.17 -11.56 -3.67
C GLN A 4 3.60 -11.74 -2.25
N HIS A 5 4.26 -11.20 -1.20
CA HIS A 5 3.81 -11.31 0.18
C HIS A 5 3.41 -9.95 0.81
N PRO A 6 2.31 -9.89 1.59
CA PRO A 6 1.90 -8.68 2.32
C PRO A 6 2.99 -8.19 3.29
N THR A 7 3.84 -9.09 3.77
CA THR A 7 5.00 -8.78 4.61
C THR A 7 6.00 -7.88 3.91
N ASP A 8 6.26 -8.12 2.62
CA ASP A 8 7.19 -7.30 1.85
C ASP A 8 6.59 -5.93 1.55
N PHE A 9 5.29 -5.88 1.20
CA PHE A 9 4.58 -4.61 1.00
C PHE A 9 4.63 -3.73 2.25
N LYS A 10 4.39 -4.32 3.43
CA LYS A 10 4.49 -3.60 4.70
C LYS A 10 5.90 -3.04 4.90
N ARG A 11 6.94 -3.86 4.69
CA ARG A 11 8.33 -3.44 4.87
C ARG A 11 8.72 -2.30 3.91
N TYR A 12 8.38 -2.43 2.62
CA TYR A 12 8.63 -1.39 1.62
C TYR A 12 7.91 -0.08 1.93
N PHE A 13 6.66 -0.16 2.40
CA PHE A 13 5.91 1.02 2.84
C PHE A 13 6.62 1.73 3.98
N TYR A 14 7.05 1.02 5.03
CA TYR A 14 7.76 1.64 6.15
C TYR A 14 9.08 2.26 5.69
N ASP A 15 9.88 1.56 4.88
CA ASP A 15 11.17 2.07 4.40
C ASP A 15 11.04 3.36 3.58
N HIS A 16 10.02 3.48 2.72
CA HIS A 16 9.84 4.68 1.87
C HIS A 16 9.05 5.80 2.57
N VAL A 17 8.02 5.45 3.36
CA VAL A 17 7.21 6.46 4.03
C VAL A 17 7.98 7.14 5.15
N TYR A 18 8.82 6.41 5.91
CA TYR A 18 9.60 7.03 6.98
C TYR A 18 10.73 7.94 6.48
N GLN A 19 11.13 7.82 5.22
CA GLN A 19 12.06 8.77 4.60
C GLN A 19 11.44 10.15 4.37
N HIS A 20 10.12 10.22 4.18
CA HIS A 20 9.43 11.46 3.83
C HIS A 20 8.47 11.95 4.92
N PHE A 21 8.04 11.07 5.83
CA PHE A 21 7.05 11.36 6.85
C PHE A 21 7.47 10.77 8.20
N PRO A 22 7.25 11.50 9.31
CA PRO A 22 7.65 11.03 10.65
C PRO A 22 6.85 9.82 11.13
N SER A 23 5.70 9.51 10.51
CA SER A 23 4.90 8.33 10.81
C SER A 23 3.90 8.01 9.69
N MET A 24 3.42 6.76 9.68
CA MET A 24 2.28 6.33 8.85
C MET A 24 1.05 7.23 9.06
N ARG A 25 0.79 7.69 10.29
CA ARG A 25 -0.36 8.56 10.60
C ARG A 25 -0.19 9.95 9.98
N ALA A 26 1.02 10.49 10.00
CA ALA A 26 1.33 11.76 9.33
C ALA A 26 1.13 11.64 7.81
N TRP A 27 1.65 10.57 7.21
CA TRP A 27 1.42 10.27 5.79
C TRP A 27 -0.06 10.16 5.46
N ALA A 28 -0.81 9.34 6.20
CA ALA A 28 -2.24 9.15 5.99
C ALA A 28 -3.00 10.48 6.08
N LYS A 29 -2.67 11.32 7.07
CA LYS A 29 -3.27 12.65 7.24
C LYS A 29 -2.97 13.57 6.05
N THR A 30 -1.72 13.62 5.58
CA THR A 30 -1.31 14.45 4.43
C THR A 30 -2.06 14.04 3.15
N HIS A 31 -2.32 12.76 2.97
CA HIS A 31 -3.03 12.23 1.80
C HIS A 31 -4.56 12.08 1.99
N GLY A 32 -5.11 12.49 3.15
CA GLY A 32 -6.54 12.42 3.43
C GLY A 32 -7.08 11.01 3.69
N PHE A 33 -6.22 10.03 4.01
CA PHE A 33 -6.61 8.66 4.33
C PHE A 33 -6.82 8.43 5.83
N ASN A 34 -7.72 7.51 6.16
CA ASN A 34 -7.87 7.03 7.53
C ASN A 34 -6.67 6.13 7.90
N HIS A 35 -5.92 6.51 8.93
CA HIS A 35 -4.75 5.76 9.40
C HIS A 35 -5.05 4.29 9.77
N ASN A 36 -6.28 3.99 10.21
CA ASN A 36 -6.72 2.64 10.55
C ASN A 36 -6.88 1.81 9.27
N HIS A 37 -7.42 2.39 8.20
CA HIS A 37 -7.50 1.73 6.91
C HIS A 37 -6.10 1.43 6.37
N VAL A 38 -5.15 2.37 6.47
CA VAL A 38 -3.76 2.11 6.07
C VAL A 38 -3.16 0.96 6.87
N SER A 39 -3.34 0.93 8.19
CA SER A 39 -2.87 -0.18 9.05
C SER A 39 -3.51 -1.53 8.68
N MET A 40 -4.82 -1.54 8.40
CA MET A 40 -5.53 -2.75 7.97
C MET A 40 -5.08 -3.22 6.58
N LEU A 41 -4.79 -2.29 5.66
CA LEU A 41 -4.20 -2.59 4.35
C LEU A 41 -2.88 -3.35 4.51
N LEU A 42 -1.98 -2.80 5.33
CA LEU A 42 -0.65 -3.35 5.59
C LEU A 42 -0.71 -4.70 6.30
N SER A 43 -1.81 -4.97 7.02
CA SER A 43 -2.08 -6.25 7.68
C SER A 43 -2.82 -7.25 6.78
N GLY A 44 -3.10 -6.89 5.52
CA GLY A 44 -3.83 -7.73 4.55
C GLY A 44 -5.34 -7.83 4.80
N ARG A 45 -5.88 -7.07 5.76
CA ARG A 45 -7.29 -7.12 6.19
C ARG A 45 -8.14 -6.13 5.40
N CYS A 46 -8.36 -6.43 4.11
CA CYS A 46 -9.10 -5.58 3.17
C CYS A 46 -10.52 -6.09 2.84
N GLN A 47 -11.06 -7.06 3.59
CA GLN A 47 -12.42 -7.56 3.37
C GLN A 47 -13.43 -6.44 3.65
N GLY A 48 -14.32 -6.17 2.69
CA GLY A 48 -15.39 -5.16 2.81
C GLY A 48 -15.06 -3.76 2.27
N TRP A 49 -13.79 -3.40 2.09
CA TRP A 49 -13.40 -2.03 1.68
C TRP A 49 -12.31 -2.02 0.58
N ARG A 50 -12.34 -3.02 -0.31
CA ARG A 50 -11.34 -3.22 -1.38
C ARG A 50 -11.17 -2.00 -2.30
N GLY A 51 -12.22 -1.20 -2.51
CA GLY A 51 -12.15 0.02 -3.33
C GLY A 51 -11.24 1.09 -2.70
N GLU A 52 -11.49 1.41 -1.42
CA GLU A 52 -10.66 2.31 -0.62
C GLU A 52 -9.22 1.76 -0.48
N ALA A 53 -9.08 0.46 -0.19
CA ALA A 53 -7.79 -0.21 -0.11
C ALA A 53 -6.96 -0.02 -1.40
N ARG A 54 -7.60 -0.09 -2.57
CA ARG A 54 -6.94 0.11 -3.87
C ARG A 54 -6.46 1.55 -4.06
N LYS A 55 -7.22 2.56 -3.59
CA LYS A 55 -6.80 3.96 -3.65
C LYS A 55 -5.56 4.21 -2.79
N ILE A 56 -5.56 3.69 -1.56
CA ILE A 56 -4.41 3.78 -0.66
C ILE A 56 -3.19 3.11 -1.30
N LYS A 57 -3.37 1.91 -1.85
CA LYS A 57 -2.32 1.19 -2.58
C LYS A 57 -1.75 2.02 -3.73
N GLN A 58 -2.60 2.63 -4.56
CA GLN A 58 -2.16 3.49 -5.67
C GLN A 58 -1.42 4.74 -5.21
N ALA A 59 -1.84 5.34 -4.10
CA ALA A 59 -1.14 6.49 -3.52
C ALA A 59 0.28 6.11 -3.04
N ILE A 60 0.42 4.92 -2.44
CA ILE A 60 1.71 4.37 -2.04
C ILE A 60 2.57 4.07 -3.28
N GLU A 61 1.99 3.50 -4.33
CA GLU A 61 2.67 3.24 -5.62
C GLU A 61 3.20 4.53 -6.26
N ARG A 62 2.45 5.64 -6.21
CA ARG A 62 2.91 6.93 -6.73
C ARG A 62 4.14 7.47 -5.99
N ILE A 63 4.24 7.22 -4.69
CA ILE A 63 5.38 7.67 -3.88
C ILE A 63 6.60 6.78 -4.10
N MET A 64 6.39 5.47 -4.23
CA MET A 64 7.47 4.51 -4.49
C MET A 64 8.03 4.60 -5.92
N GLY A 65 7.42 5.39 -6.81
CA GLY A 65 7.91 5.59 -8.19
C GLY A 65 7.85 4.34 -9.08
N SER A 66 7.28 3.24 -8.61
CA SER A 66 7.14 1.99 -9.36
C SER A 66 5.72 1.43 -9.24
N PRO A 67 5.04 1.13 -10.37
CA PRO A 67 3.80 0.38 -10.31
C PRO A 67 4.12 -1.01 -9.76
N MET A 68 3.51 -1.35 -8.63
CA MET A 68 3.64 -2.69 -8.05
C MET A 68 3.15 -3.70 -9.09
N PRO A 69 3.78 -4.88 -9.24
CA PRO A 69 3.23 -5.93 -10.08
C PRO A 69 1.86 -6.31 -9.52
N SER A 70 0.82 -5.74 -10.14
CA SER A 70 -0.54 -6.23 -10.04
C SER A 70 -0.44 -7.71 -10.36
N GLY A 71 -0.82 -8.58 -9.42
CA GLY A 71 -1.04 -9.99 -9.66
C GLY A 71 -2.18 -10.18 -10.66
N LYS A 72 -2.02 -9.68 -11.89
CA LYS A 72 -2.74 -10.18 -13.05
C LYS A 72 -2.26 -11.62 -13.18
N LYS A 73 -3.13 -12.56 -12.78
CA LYS A 73 -3.11 -13.89 -13.37
C LYS A 73 -3.00 -13.68 -14.87
N HIS A 74 -1.84 -14.03 -15.42
CA HIS A 74 -1.66 -14.11 -16.85
C HIS A 74 -2.61 -15.23 -17.32
N HIS A 75 -3.81 -14.85 -17.77
CA HIS A 75 -4.66 -15.77 -18.51
C HIS A 75 -3.90 -16.06 -19.80
N LYS A 76 -3.19 -17.19 -19.79
CA LYS A 76 -2.58 -17.81 -20.95
C LYS A 76 -3.74 -18.25 -21.85
N LYS A 77 -3.94 -17.55 -22.96
CA LYS A 77 -4.61 -18.11 -24.14
C LYS A 77 -3.52 -18.45 -25.14
#